data_AF-A0A6J4MI84-F1
#
_entry.id   AF-A0A6J4MI84-F1
#
_cell.length_a   1.000
_cell.length_b   1.000
_cell.length_c   1.000
_cell.angle_alpha   90.00
_cell.angle_beta   90.00
_cell.angle_gamma   90.00
#
_symmetry.space_group_name_H-M   'P 1'
#
loop_
_entity.id
_entity.type
_entity.pdbx_description
1 polymer ?
#
loop_
_entity_poly.entity_id
_entity_poly.type
_entity_poly.pdbx_seq_one_letter_code
_entity_poly.pdbx_strand_id
1 'polypeptide(L)'
;MPLWQWVADVVGAVLLLVLLFGLGIVLRRRWVSRSGGVFEMSFREAPADAAAVAREAGAVSTARTASSARGWTLGIGRYSGDVLECFRIFSLAPRPRRRLERDRVTYLGQREPQGMEVHAIYAGHVVIACSTSHGVLELALAPEALTGLLAWLEAAPPGRHGVI
;
A
#
# COMPACT_ATOMS: atom_id res chain seq x y z
N MET A 1 26.82 48.50 -3.86
CA MET A 1 26.33 47.26 -4.51
C MET A 1 25.01 47.57 -5.19
N PRO A 2 24.88 47.34 -6.51
CA PRO A 2 23.68 47.71 -7.25
C PRO A 2 22.52 46.72 -6.98
N LEU A 3 21.30 47.25 -6.87
CA LEU A 3 20.10 46.47 -6.52
C LEU A 3 19.79 45.32 -7.50
N TRP A 4 20.16 45.46 -8.78
CA TRP A 4 19.94 44.42 -9.79
C TRP A 4 20.75 43.14 -9.52
N GLN A 5 21.91 43.26 -8.87
CA GLN A 5 22.75 42.12 -8.52
C GLN A 5 22.07 41.27 -7.44
N TRP A 6 21.48 41.89 -6.42
CA TRP A 6 20.67 41.20 -5.42
C TRP A 6 19.47 40.47 -6.03
N VAL A 7 18.80 41.09 -7.00
CA VAL A 7 17.67 40.45 -7.70
C VAL A 7 18.15 39.23 -8.50
N ALA A 8 19.25 39.36 -9.24
CA ALA A 8 19.82 38.26 -10.01
C ALA A 8 20.26 37.09 -9.09
N ASP A 9 20.89 37.39 -7.96
CA ASP A 9 21.35 36.39 -6.99
C ASP A 9 20.16 35.66 -6.33
N VAL A 10 19.09 36.39 -5.97
CA VAL A 10 17.87 35.77 -5.41
C VAL A 10 17.18 34.88 -6.44
N VAL A 11 17.05 35.34 -7.68
CA VAL A 11 16.44 34.53 -8.76
C VAL A 11 17.27 33.28 -9.03
N GLY A 12 18.60 33.41 -9.08
CA GLY A 12 19.51 32.29 -9.24
C GLY A 12 19.41 31.28 -8.09
N ALA A 13 19.38 31.77 -6.85
CA ALA A 13 19.22 30.92 -5.67
C ALA A 13 17.88 30.16 -5.67
N VAL A 14 16.78 30.83 -6.02
CA VAL A 14 15.45 30.20 -6.12
C VAL A 14 15.43 29.14 -7.22
N LEU A 15 15.98 29.43 -8.40
CA LEU A 15 16.06 28.47 -9.50
C LEU A 15 16.91 27.25 -9.13
N LEU A 16 18.05 27.45 -8.46
CA LEU A 16 18.89 26.37 -7.96
C LEU A 16 18.15 25.50 -6.95
N LEU A 17 17.39 26.11 -6.03
CA LEU A 17 16.62 25.40 -5.00
C LEU A 17 15.53 24.55 -5.65
N VAL A 18 14.83 25.07 -6.66
CA VAL A 18 13.82 24.32 -7.43
C VAL A 18 14.45 23.14 -8.18
N LEU A 19 15.61 23.35 -8.82
CA LEU A 19 16.34 22.28 -9.51
C LEU A 19 16.81 21.18 -8.56
N LEU A 20 17.41 21.55 -7.43
CA LEU A 20 17.85 20.59 -6.40
C LEU A 20 16.67 19.83 -5.80
N PHE A 21 15.56 20.51 -5.56
CA PHE A 21 14.33 19.88 -5.08
C PHE A 21 13.78 18.86 -6.10
N GLY A 22 13.71 19.24 -7.38
CA GLY A 22 13.30 18.34 -8.47
C GLY A 22 14.24 17.13 -8.60
N LEU A 23 15.56 17.37 -8.58
CA LEU A 23 16.57 16.31 -8.64
C LEU A 23 16.47 15.36 -7.45
N GLY A 24 16.23 15.88 -6.23
CA GLY A 24 15.98 15.07 -5.04
C GLY A 24 14.77 14.16 -5.17
N ILE A 25 13.67 14.66 -5.77
CA ILE A 25 12.47 13.85 -6.05
C ILE A 25 12.79 12.74 -7.05
N VAL A 26 13.53 13.03 -8.12
CA VAL A 26 13.88 12.04 -9.16
C VAL A 26 14.82 10.97 -8.60
N LEU A 27 15.86 11.37 -7.87
CA LEU A 27 16.80 10.43 -7.24
C LEU A 27 16.08 9.56 -6.22
N ARG A 28 15.18 10.14 -5.42
CA ARG A 28 14.34 9.41 -4.48
C ARG A 28 13.39 8.43 -5.18
N ARG A 29 12.69 8.87 -6.22
CA ARG A 29 11.80 8.00 -7.03
C ARG A 29 12.59 6.84 -7.65
N ARG A 30 13.81 7.11 -8.12
CA ARG A 30 14.72 6.12 -8.71
C ARG A 30 15.31 5.16 -7.68
N TRP A 31 15.49 5.58 -6.43
CA TRP A 31 15.87 4.70 -5.33
C TRP A 31 14.72 3.78 -4.91
N VAL A 32 13.49 4.30 -4.85
CA VAL A 32 12.30 3.50 -4.51
C VAL A 32 11.96 2.46 -5.57
N SER A 33 12.24 2.73 -6.86
CA SER A 33 11.99 1.76 -7.94
C SER A 33 13.05 0.66 -8.07
N ARG A 34 14.17 0.74 -7.34
CA ARG A 34 15.29 -0.21 -7.50
C ARG A 34 15.15 -1.49 -6.69
N SER A 35 14.13 -1.63 -5.85
CA SER A 35 14.10 -2.72 -4.85
C SER A 35 12.70 -3.27 -4.56
N GLY A 36 11.94 -3.62 -5.60
CA GLY A 36 10.71 -4.39 -5.47
C GLY A 36 9.68 -4.11 -6.56
N GLY A 37 8.97 -5.15 -7.02
CA GLY A 37 7.84 -5.00 -7.93
C GLY A 37 6.76 -4.12 -7.29
N VAL A 38 6.44 -2.99 -7.94
CA VAL A 38 5.30 -2.15 -7.56
C VAL A 38 4.06 -2.63 -8.29
N PHE A 39 2.92 -2.65 -7.60
CA PHE A 39 1.64 -3.01 -8.17
C PHE A 39 0.54 -2.12 -7.60
N GLU A 40 -0.50 -1.90 -8.40
CA GLU A 40 -1.66 -1.12 -7.96
C GLU A 40 -2.45 -1.92 -6.93
N MET A 41 -2.89 -1.23 -5.87
CA MET A 41 -3.76 -1.82 -4.87
C MET A 41 -4.69 -0.77 -4.29
N SER A 42 -5.85 -1.18 -3.80
CA SER A 42 -6.62 -0.36 -2.86
C SER A 42 -6.66 -1.03 -1.51
N PHE A 43 -6.76 -0.26 -0.43
CA PHE A 43 -6.86 -0.84 0.90
C PHE A 43 -7.86 -0.09 1.77
N ARG A 44 -8.52 -0.82 2.67
CA ARG A 44 -9.36 -0.28 3.72
C ARG A 44 -9.29 -1.12 4.99
N GLU A 45 -9.48 -0.48 6.13
CA GLU A 45 -9.70 -1.19 7.37
C GLU A 45 -11.13 -1.72 7.39
N ALA A 46 -11.30 -3.01 7.67
CA ALA A 46 -12.61 -3.54 7.95
C ALA A 46 -13.09 -2.95 9.29
N PRO A 47 -14.36 -2.53 9.39
CA PRO A 47 -14.89 -2.06 10.66
C PRO A 47 -14.85 -3.18 11.72
N ALA A 48 -14.69 -2.78 12.98
CA ALA A 48 -14.33 -3.68 14.08
C ALA A 48 -15.34 -4.83 14.32
N ASP A 49 -16.60 -4.59 13.97
CA ASP A 49 -17.71 -5.55 14.01
C ASP A 49 -17.53 -6.67 12.96
N ALA A 50 -17.19 -6.32 11.72
CA ALA A 50 -16.88 -7.29 10.67
C ALA A 50 -15.58 -8.06 10.97
N ALA A 51 -14.61 -7.41 11.61
CA ALA A 51 -13.35 -8.03 12.02
C ALA A 51 -13.50 -9.06 13.14
N ALA A 52 -14.44 -8.86 14.07
CA ALA A 52 -14.75 -9.85 15.12
C ALA A 52 -15.40 -11.11 14.51
N VAL A 53 -16.37 -10.93 13.62
CA VAL A 53 -17.05 -12.03 12.91
C VAL A 53 -16.07 -12.80 12.01
N ALA A 54 -15.17 -12.12 11.30
CA ALA A 54 -14.16 -12.76 10.47
C ALA A 54 -13.13 -13.58 11.27
N ARG A 55 -12.84 -13.19 12.53
CA ARG A 55 -11.98 -13.96 13.44
C ARG A 55 -12.66 -15.23 13.96
N GLU A 56 -13.97 -15.20 14.20
CA GLU A 56 -14.73 -16.37 14.66
C GLU A 56 -15.11 -17.32 13.51
N ALA A 57 -15.43 -16.79 12.33
CA ALA A 57 -16.02 -17.58 11.25
C ALA A 57 -15.02 -18.33 10.37
N GLY A 58 -13.71 -18.02 10.42
CA GLY A 58 -12.71 -18.67 9.56
C GLY A 58 -12.99 -18.57 8.04
N ALA A 59 -13.98 -17.78 7.64
CA ALA A 59 -14.48 -17.65 6.29
C ALA A 59 -15.04 -16.23 6.08
N VAL A 60 -14.66 -15.65 4.96
CA VAL A 60 -15.10 -14.32 4.51
C VAL A 60 -16.61 -14.34 4.26
N SER A 61 -17.41 -13.83 5.20
CA SER A 61 -18.75 -13.29 4.89
C SER A 61 -19.31 -12.45 6.04
N THR A 62 -19.69 -11.20 5.74
CA THR A 62 -20.99 -10.69 6.14
C THR A 62 -21.39 -9.49 5.28
N ALA A 63 -22.41 -9.72 4.46
CA ALA A 63 -22.92 -8.95 3.32
C ALA A 63 -23.37 -7.50 3.57
N ARG A 64 -23.26 -6.92 4.78
CA ARG A 64 -23.81 -5.58 5.09
C ARG A 64 -22.81 -4.44 5.01
N THR A 65 -21.52 -4.73 5.20
CA THR A 65 -20.43 -3.74 5.08
C THR A 65 -19.83 -3.73 3.66
N ALA A 66 -19.99 -4.85 2.94
CA ALA A 66 -19.39 -5.13 1.63
C ALA A 66 -19.93 -4.30 0.44
N SER A 67 -20.83 -3.33 0.66
CA SER A 67 -21.39 -2.49 -0.41
C SER A 67 -21.00 -1.01 -0.31
N SER A 68 -20.24 -0.63 0.73
CA SER A 68 -19.85 0.77 0.93
C SER A 68 -18.55 1.12 0.21
N ALA A 69 -18.61 2.13 -0.66
CA ALA A 69 -17.42 2.78 -1.22
C ALA A 69 -16.56 3.50 -0.16
N ARG A 70 -17.10 3.73 1.05
CA ARG A 70 -16.38 4.50 2.09
C ARG A 70 -15.20 3.70 2.65
N GLY A 71 -14.11 4.41 2.95
CA GLY A 71 -12.92 3.87 3.59
C GLY A 71 -11.86 3.30 2.65
N TRP A 72 -12.19 3.06 1.38
CA TRP A 72 -11.22 2.66 0.37
C TRP A 72 -10.21 3.77 0.09
N THR A 73 -8.95 3.36 0.02
CA THR A 73 -7.85 4.23 -0.33
C THR A 73 -7.11 3.65 -1.52
N LEU A 74 -7.11 4.36 -2.65
CA LEU A 74 -6.29 4.03 -3.82
C LEU A 74 -4.80 4.18 -3.50
N GLY A 75 -4.03 3.17 -3.89
CA GLY A 75 -2.66 3.02 -3.45
C GLY A 75 -1.80 2.15 -4.35
N ILE A 76 -0.57 1.96 -3.88
CA ILE A 76 0.45 1.14 -4.54
C ILE A 76 1.09 0.25 -3.48
N GLY A 77 1.22 -1.03 -3.79
CA GLY A 77 1.98 -2.01 -3.02
C GLY A 77 3.42 -2.07 -3.49
N ARG A 78 4.35 -2.19 -2.56
CA ARG A 78 5.76 -2.49 -2.85
C ARG A 78 6.26 -3.57 -1.91
N TYR A 79 6.81 -4.63 -2.48
CA TYR A 79 7.54 -5.64 -1.69
C TYR A 79 8.92 -5.11 -1.29
N SER A 80 9.29 -5.28 -0.03
CA SER A 80 10.55 -4.85 0.55
C SER A 80 11.07 -5.93 1.50
N GLY A 81 11.63 -7.01 0.94
CA GLY A 81 12.00 -8.19 1.72
C GLY A 81 10.76 -8.86 2.32
N ASP A 82 10.72 -9.01 3.64
CA ASP A 82 9.59 -9.60 4.39
C ASP A 82 8.49 -8.59 4.76
N VAL A 83 8.50 -7.40 4.13
CA VAL A 83 7.46 -6.38 4.36
C VAL A 83 6.82 -5.97 3.05
N LEU A 84 5.49 -5.98 3.02
CA LEU A 84 4.69 -5.31 2.00
C LEU A 84 4.34 -3.89 2.47
N GLU A 85 4.83 -2.90 1.75
CA GLU A 85 4.56 -1.49 2.02
C GLU A 85 3.41 -0.97 1.15
N CYS A 86 2.38 -0.42 1.78
CA CYS A 86 1.21 0.14 1.12
C CYS A 86 1.26 1.68 1.15
N PHE A 87 1.34 2.29 -0.03
CA PHE A 87 1.39 3.73 -0.24
C PHE A 87 0.05 4.24 -0.76
N ARG A 88 -0.28 5.50 -0.49
CA ARG A 88 -1.40 6.18 -1.18
C ARG A 88 -0.91 6.76 -2.51
N ILE A 89 -1.73 6.71 -3.55
CA ILE A 89 -1.30 7.19 -4.87
C ILE A 89 -1.20 8.73 -4.95
N PHE A 90 -2.08 9.45 -4.23
CA PHE A 90 -2.12 10.92 -4.22
C PHE A 90 -1.50 11.57 -2.97
N SER A 91 -0.51 10.94 -2.32
CA SER A 91 0.13 11.53 -1.13
C SER A 91 1.51 12.12 -1.44
N LEU A 92 1.74 13.37 -1.04
CA LEU A 92 3.06 13.99 -1.03
C LEU A 92 3.99 13.40 0.05
N ALA A 93 3.47 12.61 0.98
CA ALA A 93 4.25 12.04 2.08
C ALA A 93 5.08 10.83 1.61
N PRO A 94 6.39 10.78 1.93
CA PRO A 94 7.26 9.67 1.56
C PRO A 94 6.94 8.32 2.19
N ARG A 95 6.08 8.32 3.20
CA ARG A 95 5.98 7.22 4.15
C ARG A 95 4.85 6.29 3.73
N PRO A 96 5.07 4.96 3.79
CA PRO A 96 3.98 4.02 3.59
C PRO A 96 2.94 4.24 4.67
N ARG A 97 1.67 4.21 4.27
CA ARG A 97 0.55 4.35 5.21
C ARG A 97 0.38 3.07 6.04
N ARG A 98 0.70 1.92 5.45
CA ARG A 98 0.71 0.63 6.13
C ARG A 98 1.95 -0.16 5.74
N ARG A 99 2.46 -0.92 6.71
CA ARG A 99 3.52 -1.90 6.54
C ARG A 99 2.94 -3.23 7.01
N LEU A 100 2.94 -4.21 6.13
CA LEU A 100 2.45 -5.54 6.38
C LEU A 100 3.66 -6.45 6.51
N GLU A 101 3.96 -6.86 7.74
CA GLU A 101 5.01 -7.83 7.99
C GLU A 101 4.47 -9.21 7.63
N ARG A 102 5.24 -9.95 6.82
CA ARG A 102 4.85 -11.24 6.27
C ARG A 102 4.40 -12.24 7.34
N ASP A 103 5.12 -12.30 8.45
CA ASP A 103 4.87 -13.19 9.59
C ASP A 103 3.67 -12.76 10.45
N ARG A 104 3.16 -11.55 10.24
CA ARG A 104 2.02 -10.97 10.98
C ARG A 104 0.80 -10.73 10.10
N VAL A 105 0.83 -11.20 8.86
CA VAL A 105 -0.30 -11.14 7.94
C VAL A 105 -0.75 -12.54 7.56
N THR A 106 -2.04 -12.78 7.70
CA THR A 106 -2.66 -14.06 7.31
C THR A 106 -3.77 -13.81 6.32
N TYR A 107 -3.75 -14.53 5.20
CA TYR A 107 -4.83 -14.50 4.22
C TYR A 107 -6.08 -15.19 4.78
N LEU A 108 -7.23 -14.51 4.71
CA LEU A 108 -8.51 -15.02 5.22
C LEU A 108 -9.46 -15.45 4.10
N GLY A 109 -9.30 -14.93 2.88
CA GLY A 109 -10.13 -15.26 1.75
C GLY A 109 -10.25 -14.12 0.72
N GLN A 110 -10.96 -14.41 -0.37
CA GLN A 110 -11.20 -13.49 -1.49
C GLN A 110 -12.69 -13.41 -1.83
N ARG A 111 -13.09 -12.27 -2.40
CA ARG A 111 -14.42 -12.02 -2.94
C ARG A 111 -14.36 -11.04 -4.11
N GLU A 112 -15.40 -11.04 -4.92
CA GLU A 112 -15.63 -9.99 -5.90
C GLU A 112 -16.04 -8.67 -5.21
N PRO A 113 -15.65 -7.50 -5.77
CA PRO A 113 -16.13 -6.21 -5.30
C PRO A 113 -17.64 -6.08 -5.55
N GLN A 114 -18.34 -5.40 -4.64
CA GLN A 114 -19.81 -5.32 -4.69
C GLN A 114 -20.31 -3.87 -4.62
N GLY A 115 -21.40 -3.59 -5.35
CA GLY A 115 -22.10 -2.31 -5.30
C GLY A 115 -21.21 -1.12 -5.62
N MET A 116 -21.13 -0.15 -4.70
CA MET A 116 -20.38 1.08 -4.89
C MET A 116 -18.85 0.88 -4.78
N GLU A 117 -18.38 -0.24 -4.24
CA GLU A 117 -16.95 -0.55 -4.12
C GLU A 117 -16.27 -0.62 -5.49
N VAL A 118 -16.98 -1.10 -6.51
CA VAL A 118 -16.48 -1.23 -7.90
C VAL A 118 -15.97 0.10 -8.45
N HIS A 119 -16.51 1.23 -7.98
CA HIS A 119 -16.11 2.57 -8.39
C HIS A 119 -15.03 3.19 -7.48
N ALA A 120 -14.76 2.58 -6.33
CA ALA A 120 -13.80 3.06 -5.33
C ALA A 120 -12.43 2.37 -5.42
N ILE A 121 -12.35 1.27 -6.17
CA ILE A 121 -11.15 0.48 -6.42
C ILE A 121 -10.82 0.47 -7.93
N TYR A 122 -9.66 -0.06 -8.29
CA TYR A 122 -9.30 -0.27 -9.70
C TYR A 122 -10.18 -1.33 -10.36
N ALA A 123 -10.52 -1.11 -11.63
CA ALA A 123 -11.32 -2.05 -12.40
C ALA A 123 -10.64 -3.43 -12.49
N GLY A 124 -11.43 -4.50 -12.38
CA GLY A 124 -10.93 -5.88 -12.46
C GLY A 124 -10.15 -6.35 -11.22
N HIS A 125 -10.10 -5.57 -10.13
CA HIS A 125 -9.47 -6.01 -8.89
C HIS A 125 -10.40 -6.88 -8.05
N VAL A 126 -9.85 -7.95 -7.50
CA VAL A 126 -10.51 -8.80 -6.50
C VAL A 126 -10.21 -8.27 -5.10
N VAL A 127 -11.18 -8.40 -4.20
CA VAL A 127 -11.02 -7.98 -2.80
C VAL A 127 -10.63 -9.17 -1.95
N ILE A 128 -9.52 -9.05 -1.22
CA ILE A 128 -9.09 -10.03 -0.24
C ILE A 128 -9.18 -9.48 1.18
N ALA A 129 -9.36 -10.37 2.14
CA ALA A 129 -9.28 -10.05 3.55
C ALA A 129 -8.00 -10.65 4.15
N CYS A 130 -7.30 -9.82 4.92
CA CYS A 130 -6.10 -10.20 5.65
C CYS A 130 -6.28 -9.92 7.14
N SER A 131 -5.90 -10.87 7.98
CA SER A 131 -5.74 -10.60 9.42
C SER A 131 -4.38 -9.94 9.65
N THR A 132 -4.37 -8.89 10.47
CA THR A 132 -3.15 -8.20 10.91
C THR A 132 -3.20 -7.97 12.42
N SER A 133 -2.06 -7.61 13.02
CA SER A 133 -1.99 -7.21 14.44
C SER A 133 -2.92 -6.04 14.80
N HIS A 134 -3.28 -5.21 13.81
CA HIS A 134 -4.13 -4.04 14.00
C HIS A 134 -5.61 -4.28 13.69
N GLY A 135 -5.99 -5.48 13.25
CA GLY A 135 -7.34 -5.77 12.78
C GLY A 135 -7.38 -6.44 11.42
N VAL A 136 -8.59 -6.60 10.88
CA VAL A 136 -8.78 -7.11 9.52
C VAL A 136 -8.58 -5.95 8.53
N LEU A 137 -7.70 -6.18 7.56
CA LEU A 137 -7.40 -5.28 6.47
C LEU A 137 -7.94 -5.89 5.19
N GLU A 138 -8.75 -5.15 4.46
CA GLU A 138 -9.15 -5.54 3.11
C GLU A 138 -8.24 -4.87 2.09
N LEU A 139 -7.80 -5.66 1.11
CA LEU A 139 -6.97 -5.22 -0.01
C LEU A 139 -7.70 -5.54 -1.31
N ALA A 140 -7.77 -4.60 -2.24
CA ALA A 140 -8.21 -4.84 -3.61
C ALA A 140 -6.98 -4.90 -4.51
N LEU A 141 -6.85 -5.98 -5.28
CA LEU A 141 -5.66 -6.32 -6.05
C LEU A 141 -6.04 -6.84 -7.43
N ALA A 142 -5.23 -6.56 -8.44
CA ALA A 142 -5.30 -7.31 -9.69
C ALA A 142 -5.05 -8.80 -9.42
N PRO A 143 -5.68 -9.74 -10.16
CA PRO A 143 -5.47 -11.17 -9.95
C PRO A 143 -3.99 -11.58 -9.97
N GLU A 144 -3.19 -10.97 -10.83
CA GLU A 144 -1.74 -11.23 -10.94
C GLU A 144 -1.00 -10.75 -9.67
N ALA A 145 -1.39 -9.60 -9.13
CA ALA A 145 -0.84 -9.06 -7.90
C ALA A 145 -1.24 -9.91 -6.67
N LEU A 146 -2.44 -10.49 -6.67
CA LEU A 146 -2.88 -11.45 -5.66
C LEU A 146 -2.02 -12.71 -5.70
N THR A 147 -1.76 -13.28 -6.88
CA THR A 147 -0.85 -14.42 -7.00
C THR A 147 0.53 -14.11 -6.45
N GLY A 148 1.06 -12.92 -6.76
CA GLY A 148 2.33 -12.44 -6.20
C GLY A 148 2.30 -12.31 -4.67
N LEU A 149 1.20 -11.81 -4.11
CA LEU A 149 1.02 -11.69 -2.66
C LEU A 149 0.99 -13.05 -1.97
N LEU A 150 0.22 -14.00 -2.51
CA LEU A 150 0.12 -15.34 -1.93
C LEU A 150 1.48 -16.05 -2.00
N ALA A 151 2.19 -15.96 -3.13
CA ALA A 151 3.55 -16.49 -3.22
C ALA A 151 4.51 -15.83 -2.20
N TRP A 152 4.38 -14.52 -2.00
CA TRP A 152 5.13 -13.78 -0.98
C TRP A 152 4.70 -14.09 0.46
N LEU A 153 3.49 -14.57 0.72
CA LEU A 153 3.12 -15.09 2.03
C LEU A 153 3.74 -16.49 2.23
N GLU A 154 3.65 -17.36 1.23
CA GLU A 154 4.02 -18.78 1.29
C GLU A 154 5.52 -19.09 1.26
N ALA A 155 6.38 -18.27 0.65
CA ALA A 155 7.83 -18.52 0.75
C ALA A 155 8.32 -18.62 2.24
N ALA A 156 9.40 -19.33 2.50
CA ALA A 156 9.95 -19.37 3.86
C ALA A 156 10.62 -18.02 4.18
N PRO A 157 10.47 -17.47 5.41
CA PRO A 157 11.33 -16.38 5.84
C PRO A 157 12.79 -16.86 5.84
N PRO A 158 13.77 -16.06 5.36
CA PRO A 158 15.16 -16.46 5.37
C PRO A 158 15.68 -16.50 6.81
N GLY A 159 15.75 -17.70 7.39
CA GLY A 159 16.40 -17.95 8.68
C GLY A 159 15.44 -18.23 9.84
N ARG A 160 14.80 -19.39 9.82
CA ARG A 160 14.40 -20.09 11.06
C ARG A 160 15.22 -21.37 11.17
N HIS A 161 16.54 -21.22 11.24
CA HIS A 161 17.42 -22.33 11.62
C HIS A 161 17.12 -22.66 13.08
N GLY A 162 16.72 -23.90 13.33
CA GLY A 162 16.37 -24.40 14.64
C GLY A 162 17.50 -24.18 15.64
N VAL A 163 17.14 -23.66 16.80
CA VAL A 163 17.88 -23.94 18.03
C VAL A 163 17.15 -25.13 18.64
N ILE A 164 17.88 -26.24 18.63
CA ILE A 164 17.56 -27.54 19.23
C ILE A 164 17.65 -27.41 20.74
#